data_AF-A0A093QX39-F1
#
_entry.id   AF-A0A093QX39-F1
#
_cell.length_a   1.000
_cell.length_b   1.000
_cell.length_c   1.000
_cell.angle_alpha   90.00
_cell.angle_beta   90.00
_cell.angle_gamma   90.00
#
_symmetry.space_group_name_H-M   'P 1'
#
loop_
_entity.id
_entity.type
_entity.pdbx_description
1 polymer ?
#
loop_
_entity_poly.entity_id
_entity_poly.type
_entity_poly.pdbx_seq_one_letter_code
_entity_poly.pdbx_strand_id
1 'polypeptide(L)'
;PLEFDFLFSKSHAEVISGKQEGVYAWIGINFVLGRFDHEEEEDAVVTVALGDQGESLVRKRTVGILDMGGASLQIAYEVPESGAFSSPQQEEAAKSLLAEFNLGCDVQHTGHIYRVYVNTFLGFGGNFARQRYEELVLNQTYVHNRCRQRRRGLVPRYSCAGSKPCLPIPRAVQGCRTLQTGWGGGTLLYPTGARGMWPQVSMTDLGTPSDFGNSEFYGFSEFFYCTEDVLRLGGHYSASTFTSAAQEYCSQRWEVLTQRFRGGLYSAHADQHRLK
;
A
#
# COMPACT_ATOMS: atom_id res chain seq x y z
N PRO A 1 -2.74 35.08 6.64
CA PRO A 1 -4.07 35.22 7.25
C PRO A 1 -4.28 36.67 7.70
N LEU A 2 -5.12 37.44 7.02
CA LEU A 2 -5.39 38.84 7.39
C LEU A 2 -6.34 38.97 8.60
N GLU A 3 -6.95 37.86 9.02
CA GLU A 3 -8.01 37.79 10.03
C GLU A 3 -7.57 37.11 11.33
N PHE A 4 -6.33 36.60 11.40
CA PHE A 4 -5.84 35.81 12.54
C PHE A 4 -4.39 36.16 12.87
N ASP A 5 -4.05 36.15 14.17
CA ASP A 5 -2.72 36.45 14.70
C ASP A 5 -1.77 35.23 14.72
N PHE A 6 -2.00 34.24 13.86
CA PHE A 6 -1.08 33.12 13.71
C PHE A 6 0.22 33.56 13.03
N LEU A 7 1.35 33.05 13.51
CA LEU A 7 2.61 33.13 12.77
C LEU A 7 2.47 32.35 11.47
N PHE A 8 2.31 33.08 10.35
CA PHE A 8 2.04 32.48 9.05
C PHE A 8 2.82 33.20 7.96
N SER A 9 3.93 32.60 7.58
CA SER A 9 4.81 33.03 6.49
C SER A 9 4.60 32.16 5.23
N LYS A 10 5.29 32.48 4.14
CA LYS A 10 5.22 31.72 2.88
C LYS A 10 5.59 30.23 3.04
N SER A 11 6.45 29.88 4.01
CA SER A 11 6.84 28.50 4.27
C SER A 11 5.76 27.67 4.99
N HIS A 12 4.70 28.31 5.51
CA HIS A 12 3.63 27.61 6.22
C HIS A 12 2.52 27.09 5.29
N ALA A 13 2.51 27.51 4.02
CA ALA A 13 1.61 27.01 3.00
C ALA A 13 2.42 26.52 1.79
N GLU A 14 2.63 25.21 1.76
CA GLU A 14 3.42 24.53 0.72
C GLU A 14 2.67 23.29 0.25
N VAL A 15 2.83 22.94 -1.03
CA VAL A 15 2.41 21.65 -1.56
C VAL A 15 3.54 20.66 -1.32
N ILE A 16 3.35 19.77 -0.35
CA ILE A 16 4.35 18.74 -0.03
C ILE A 16 4.36 17.63 -1.09
N SER A 17 5.55 17.08 -1.32
CA SER A 17 5.75 15.89 -2.13
C SER A 17 5.30 14.61 -1.39
N GLY A 18 5.03 13.53 -2.14
CA GLY A 18 4.76 12.21 -1.53
C GLY A 18 5.92 11.69 -0.67
N LYS A 19 7.16 12.10 -0.98
CA LYS A 19 8.34 11.83 -0.14
C LYS A 19 8.21 12.51 1.22
N GLN A 20 7.85 13.81 1.25
CA GLN A 20 7.61 14.53 2.51
C GLN A 20 6.44 13.93 3.29
N GLU A 21 5.34 13.57 2.62
CA GLU A 21 4.20 12.90 3.25
C GLU A 21 4.62 11.59 3.96
N GLY A 22 5.39 10.74 3.28
CA GLY A 22 5.91 9.49 3.86
C GLY A 22 6.88 9.73 5.02
N VAL A 23 7.77 10.74 4.92
CA VAL A 23 8.67 11.13 6.02
C VAL A 23 7.85 11.60 7.24
N TYR A 24 6.87 12.48 7.05
CA TYR A 24 6.09 13.02 8.16
C TYR A 24 5.21 11.96 8.83
N ALA A 25 4.63 11.04 8.05
CA ALA A 25 3.92 9.90 8.61
C ALA A 25 4.85 8.99 9.43
N TRP A 26 6.07 8.73 8.94
CA TRP A 26 7.07 7.94 9.66
C TRP A 26 7.55 8.64 10.94
N ILE A 27 7.75 9.96 10.92
CA ILE A 27 8.07 10.74 12.13
C ILE A 27 6.91 10.65 13.12
N GLY A 28 5.68 10.85 12.66
CA GLY A 28 4.48 10.86 13.51
C GLY A 28 4.30 9.56 14.28
N ILE A 29 4.40 8.40 13.61
CA ILE A 29 4.23 7.11 14.27
C ILE A 29 5.35 6.83 15.29
N ASN A 30 6.60 7.11 14.93
CA ASN A 30 7.74 6.85 15.80
C ASN A 30 7.76 7.80 17.00
N PHE A 31 7.26 9.02 16.83
CA PHE A 31 7.08 9.97 17.93
C PHE A 31 6.05 9.46 18.94
N VAL A 32 4.84 9.07 18.50
CA VAL A 32 3.79 8.61 19.43
C VAL A 32 4.11 7.26 20.09
N LEU A 33 4.96 6.44 19.46
CA LEU A 33 5.48 5.19 20.02
C LEU A 33 6.73 5.39 20.90
N GLY A 34 7.17 6.63 21.13
CA GLY A 34 8.34 6.92 21.98
C GLY A 34 9.67 6.42 21.42
N ARG A 35 9.77 6.16 20.10
CA ARG A 35 11.01 5.64 19.46
C ARG A 35 12.12 6.69 19.36
N PHE A 36 11.81 7.95 19.65
CA PHE A 36 12.77 9.05 19.72
C PHE A 36 13.18 9.40 21.16
N ASP A 37 12.61 8.71 22.16
CA ASP A 37 13.05 8.84 23.54
C ASP A 37 14.25 7.91 23.78
N HIS A 38 15.38 8.47 24.17
CA HIS A 38 16.64 7.74 24.36
C HIS A 38 16.95 7.44 25.83
N GLU A 39 16.02 7.72 26.77
CA GLU A 39 16.24 7.50 28.20
C GLU A 39 15.97 6.06 28.68
N GLU A 40 15.20 5.26 27.92
CA GLU A 40 14.75 3.93 28.35
C GLU A 40 15.42 2.77 27.57
N GLU A 41 15.92 1.76 28.29
CA GLU A 41 16.74 0.65 27.76
C GLU A 41 15.97 -0.65 27.44
N GLU A 42 14.66 -0.75 27.71
CA GLU A 42 13.92 -2.02 27.56
C GLU A 42 13.45 -2.33 26.12
N ASP A 43 13.60 -1.38 25.19
CA ASP A 43 13.13 -1.51 23.82
C ASP A 43 14.10 -2.28 22.92
N ALA A 44 13.59 -2.86 21.83
CA ALA A 44 14.43 -3.41 20.77
C ALA A 44 15.34 -2.31 20.21
N VAL A 45 16.64 -2.56 20.13
CA VAL A 45 17.64 -1.59 19.67
C VAL A 45 18.18 -1.93 18.29
N VAL A 46 18.73 -0.92 17.62
CA VAL A 46 19.44 -1.05 16.34
C VAL A 46 20.74 -0.27 16.38
N THR A 47 21.76 -0.80 15.72
CA THR A 47 23.05 -0.12 15.51
C THR A 47 22.98 0.70 14.24
N VAL A 48 23.30 1.99 14.33
CA VAL A 48 23.23 2.97 13.24
C VAL A 48 24.63 3.41 12.87
N ALA A 49 24.95 3.34 11.58
CA ALA A 49 26.21 3.82 11.03
C ALA A 49 26.11 5.32 10.71
N LEU A 50 26.82 6.15 11.48
CA LEU A 50 26.92 7.60 11.28
C LEU A 50 28.02 7.94 10.25
N GLY A 51 27.85 7.48 9.01
CA GLY A 51 28.81 7.72 7.91
C GLY A 51 30.15 7.01 8.04
N ASP A 52 31.08 7.27 7.12
CA ASP A 52 32.36 6.53 6.98
C ASP A 52 33.37 6.74 8.12
N GLN A 53 33.15 7.71 9.02
CA GLN A 53 34.07 8.05 10.12
C GLN A 53 33.40 8.26 11.49
N GLY A 54 32.07 8.10 11.60
CA GLY A 54 31.36 8.25 12.87
C GLY A 54 31.36 6.97 13.69
N GLU A 55 31.45 7.07 15.02
CA GLU A 55 31.17 5.95 15.91
C GLU A 55 29.74 5.44 15.67
N SER A 56 29.56 4.12 15.70
CA SER A 56 28.24 3.50 15.58
C SER A 56 27.39 3.87 16.80
N LEU A 57 26.17 4.38 16.56
CA LEU A 57 25.21 4.71 17.62
C LEU A 57 24.26 3.54 17.83
N VAL A 58 24.00 3.17 19.07
CA VAL A 58 22.91 2.24 19.43
C VAL A 58 21.73 3.06 19.92
N ARG A 59 20.56 2.86 19.32
CA ARG A 59 19.31 3.52 19.74
C ARG A 59 18.11 2.62 19.58
N LYS A 60 16.97 3.04 20.13
CA LYS A 60 15.68 2.35 19.95
C LYS A 60 15.39 2.16 18.46
N ARG A 61 14.97 0.96 18.10
CA ARG A 61 14.59 0.60 16.75
C ARG A 61 13.30 1.33 16.38
N THR A 62 13.31 2.02 15.25
CA THR A 62 12.12 2.65 14.69
C THR A 62 11.24 1.64 13.97
N VAL A 63 9.98 1.99 13.75
CA VAL A 63 9.05 1.19 12.96
C VAL A 63 8.90 1.80 11.57
N GLY A 64 8.76 0.94 10.57
CA GLY A 64 8.41 1.32 9.21
C GLY A 64 6.90 1.52 9.06
N ILE A 65 6.51 2.20 7.99
CA ILE A 65 5.12 2.41 7.62
C ILE A 65 4.84 1.93 6.20
N LEU A 66 3.63 1.41 6.02
CA LEU A 66 3.03 1.09 4.74
C LEU A 66 1.66 1.77 4.71
N ASP A 67 1.44 2.70 3.80
CA ASP A 67 0.16 3.40 3.68
C ASP A 67 -0.39 3.23 2.28
N MET A 68 -1.50 2.51 2.16
CA MET A 68 -2.18 2.33 0.89
C MET A 68 -3.45 3.18 0.90
N GLY A 69 -3.39 4.35 0.28
CA GLY A 69 -4.54 5.21 0.09
C GLY A 69 -5.41 4.77 -1.10
N GLY A 70 -6.34 5.65 -1.50
CA GLY A 70 -7.17 5.42 -2.68
C GLY A 70 -6.39 5.51 -4.00
N ALA A 71 -5.44 6.45 -4.09
CA ALA A 71 -4.72 6.76 -5.33
C ALA A 71 -3.27 6.26 -5.33
N SER A 72 -2.58 6.27 -4.18
CA SER A 72 -1.16 5.94 -4.06
C SER A 72 -0.90 4.88 -2.99
N LEU A 73 0.30 4.30 -3.05
CA LEU A 73 0.89 3.48 -2.00
C LEU A 73 2.21 4.13 -1.58
N GLN A 74 2.41 4.31 -0.29
CA GLN A 74 3.60 4.87 0.32
C GLN A 74 4.28 3.81 1.20
N ILE A 75 5.60 3.82 1.22
CA ILE A 75 6.43 3.04 2.14
C ILE A 75 7.52 3.94 2.69
N ALA A 76 7.75 3.87 4.01
CA ALA A 76 8.86 4.56 4.63
C ALA A 76 9.45 3.75 5.79
N TYR A 77 10.77 3.64 5.87
CA TYR A 77 11.47 2.96 6.96
C TYR A 77 12.90 3.47 7.12
N GLU A 78 13.44 3.37 8.33
CA GLU A 78 14.83 3.74 8.62
C GLU A 78 15.81 2.77 7.96
N VAL A 79 16.92 3.31 7.45
CA VAL A 79 18.04 2.56 6.89
C VAL A 79 19.28 2.77 7.78
N PRO A 80 19.51 1.89 8.78
CA PRO A 80 20.54 2.08 9.81
C PRO A 80 21.96 1.99 9.24
N GLU A 81 22.17 1.16 8.22
CA GLU A 81 23.49 0.90 7.63
C GLU A 81 23.63 1.55 6.26
N SER A 82 24.78 2.17 6.02
CA SER A 82 25.13 2.69 4.70
C SER A 82 25.48 1.52 3.79
N GLY A 83 24.50 1.03 3.05
CA GLY A 83 24.72 0.00 2.03
C GLY A 83 25.77 0.47 1.01
N ALA A 84 26.62 -0.44 0.57
CA ALA A 84 27.56 -0.15 -0.52
C ALA A 84 26.80 -0.09 -1.85
N PHE A 85 26.74 1.10 -2.46
CA PHE A 85 26.19 1.24 -3.81
C PHE A 85 27.14 0.60 -4.82
N SER A 86 26.59 -0.21 -5.73
CA SER A 86 27.40 -0.91 -6.74
C SER A 86 27.81 -0.02 -7.91
N SER A 87 27.13 1.13 -8.09
CA SER A 87 27.49 2.13 -9.10
C SER A 87 27.06 3.55 -8.70
N PRO A 88 27.69 4.60 -9.25
CA PRO A 88 27.28 6.00 -9.00
C PRO A 88 25.84 6.30 -9.46
N GLN A 89 25.36 5.64 -10.51
CA GLN A 89 23.98 5.81 -11.00
C GLN A 89 22.97 5.23 -10.01
N GLN A 90 23.31 4.11 -9.37
CA GLN A 90 22.49 3.50 -8.34
C GLN A 90 22.44 4.39 -7.08
N GLU A 91 23.56 5.01 -6.73
CA GLU A 91 23.65 5.96 -5.62
C GLU A 91 22.77 7.19 -5.86
N GLU A 92 22.80 7.79 -7.05
CA GLU A 92 21.96 8.96 -7.37
C GLU A 92 20.47 8.63 -7.36
N ALA A 93 20.10 7.45 -7.90
CA ALA A 93 18.73 6.95 -7.81
C ALA A 93 18.30 6.70 -6.34
N ALA A 94 19.17 6.11 -5.52
CA ALA A 94 18.89 5.87 -4.10
C ALA A 94 18.79 7.18 -3.31
N LYS A 95 19.65 8.17 -3.57
CA LYS A 95 19.59 9.51 -2.94
C LYS A 95 18.23 10.19 -3.17
N SER A 96 17.62 9.99 -4.33
CA SER A 96 16.28 10.53 -4.59
C SER A 96 15.19 9.93 -3.67
N LEU A 97 15.39 8.70 -3.20
CA LEU A 97 14.48 7.94 -2.33
C LEU A 97 14.86 8.00 -0.85
N LEU A 98 16.07 8.44 -0.51
CA LEU A 98 16.53 8.60 0.87
C LEU A 98 16.28 10.02 1.36
N ALA A 99 15.72 10.16 2.56
CA ALA A 99 15.61 11.40 3.29
C ALA A 99 16.55 11.35 4.50
N GLU A 100 17.46 12.31 4.59
CA GLU A 100 18.35 12.49 5.74
C GLU A 100 17.98 13.78 6.45
N PHE A 101 17.71 13.70 7.75
CA PHE A 101 17.31 14.85 8.56
C PHE A 101 17.72 14.64 10.02
N ASN A 102 17.91 15.75 10.73
CA ASN A 102 18.14 15.77 12.17
C ASN A 102 16.88 16.28 12.87
N LEU A 103 16.29 15.47 13.77
CA LEU A 103 15.14 15.87 14.58
C LEU A 103 15.55 16.61 15.86
N GLY A 104 16.85 16.62 16.20
CA GLY A 104 17.39 17.32 17.34
C GLY A 104 17.44 18.83 17.15
N CYS A 105 17.50 19.57 18.26
CA CYS A 105 17.69 21.02 18.25
C CYS A 105 19.15 21.44 18.01
N ASP A 106 20.11 20.53 18.27
CA ASP A 106 21.54 20.75 18.05
C ASP A 106 22.00 20.01 16.79
N VAL A 107 22.49 20.77 15.82
CA VAL A 107 22.98 20.25 14.53
C VAL A 107 24.24 19.39 14.71
N GLN A 108 24.99 19.58 15.80
CA GLN A 108 26.19 18.80 16.09
C GLN A 108 25.87 17.45 16.77
N HIS A 109 24.67 17.31 17.36
CA HIS A 109 24.28 16.09 18.02
C HIS A 109 23.70 15.09 17.00
N THR A 110 24.36 13.95 16.87
CA THR A 110 24.02 12.88 15.91
C THR A 110 22.93 11.92 16.38
N GLY A 111 22.54 11.96 17.66
CA GLY A 111 21.57 11.04 18.27
C GLY A 111 20.20 11.00 17.58
N HIS A 112 19.81 12.10 16.93
CA HIS A 112 18.56 12.27 16.21
C HIS A 112 18.72 12.47 14.70
N ILE A 113 19.87 12.07 14.14
CA ILE A 113 20.05 11.99 12.69
C ILE A 113 19.43 10.68 12.21
N TYR A 114 18.46 10.78 11.32
CA TYR A 114 17.78 9.63 10.71
C TYR A 114 17.96 9.64 9.21
N ARG A 115 18.21 8.46 8.67
CA ARG A 115 18.15 8.21 7.24
C ARG A 115 16.98 7.29 6.95
N VAL A 116 16.00 7.80 6.24
CA VAL A 116 14.72 7.12 5.98
C VAL A 116 14.57 6.91 4.49
N TYR A 117 14.42 5.65 4.08
CA TYR A 117 13.97 5.34 2.73
C TYR A 117 12.49 5.66 2.63
N VAL A 118 12.11 6.39 1.58
CA VAL A 118 10.72 6.74 1.29
C VAL A 118 10.46 6.60 -0.19
N ASN A 119 9.38 5.91 -0.53
CA ASN A 119 8.92 5.81 -1.91
C ASN A 119 7.40 5.94 -1.99
N THR A 120 6.92 6.54 -3.08
CA THR A 120 5.51 6.76 -3.36
C THR A 120 5.18 6.22 -4.74
N PHE A 121 4.29 5.24 -4.78
CA PHE A 121 3.80 4.61 -5.99
C PHE A 121 2.46 5.23 -6.38
N LEU A 122 2.51 6.27 -7.22
CA LEU A 122 1.30 6.92 -7.72
C LEU A 122 0.50 5.97 -8.62
N GLY A 123 -0.81 5.89 -8.39
CA GLY A 123 -1.71 4.96 -9.07
C GLY A 123 -1.73 3.55 -8.49
N PHE A 124 -0.98 3.25 -7.44
CA PHE A 124 -0.97 1.93 -6.79
C PHE A 124 -1.84 1.88 -5.53
N GLY A 125 -2.61 2.94 -5.24
CA GLY A 125 -3.66 2.89 -4.22
C GLY A 125 -4.81 1.96 -4.62
N GLY A 126 -5.59 1.52 -3.63
CA GLY A 126 -6.60 0.47 -3.81
C GLY A 126 -7.63 0.78 -4.90
N ASN A 127 -8.15 2.01 -4.94
CA ASN A 127 -9.17 2.42 -5.93
C ASN A 127 -8.59 2.54 -7.34
N PHE A 128 -7.38 3.10 -7.47
CA PHE A 128 -6.72 3.24 -8.79
C PHE A 128 -6.27 1.88 -9.33
N ALA A 129 -5.77 0.99 -8.47
CA ALA A 129 -5.45 -0.39 -8.82
C ALA A 129 -6.71 -1.10 -9.33
N ARG A 130 -7.84 -0.89 -8.66
CA ARG A 130 -9.13 -1.43 -9.10
C ARG A 130 -9.56 -0.87 -10.45
N GLN A 131 -9.54 0.45 -10.62
CA GLN A 131 -9.92 1.09 -11.89
C GLN A 131 -9.09 0.54 -13.06
N ARG A 132 -7.77 0.45 -12.89
CA ARG A 132 -6.86 -0.12 -13.89
C ARG A 132 -7.20 -1.57 -14.23
N TYR A 133 -7.54 -2.37 -13.23
CA TYR A 133 -8.00 -3.74 -13.44
C TYR A 133 -9.30 -3.80 -14.24
N GLU A 134 -10.27 -2.93 -13.95
CA GLU A 134 -11.52 -2.91 -14.68
C GLU A 134 -11.33 -2.52 -16.15
N GLU A 135 -10.49 -1.52 -16.42
CA GLU A 135 -10.11 -1.12 -17.78
C GLU A 135 -9.42 -2.27 -18.54
N LEU A 136 -8.51 -3.02 -17.87
CA LEU A 136 -7.85 -4.18 -18.46
C LEU A 136 -8.86 -5.26 -18.87
N VAL A 137 -9.80 -5.61 -17.99
CA VAL A 137 -10.82 -6.65 -18.27
C VAL A 137 -11.77 -6.21 -19.39
N LEU A 138 -12.17 -4.93 -19.40
CA LEU A 138 -13.03 -4.38 -20.47
C LEU A 138 -12.32 -4.41 -21.83
N ASN A 139 -11.04 -4.01 -21.88
CA ASN A 139 -10.25 -4.03 -23.10
C ASN A 139 -10.05 -5.46 -23.64
N GLN A 140 -9.73 -6.42 -22.78
CA GLN A 140 -9.61 -7.83 -23.19
C GLN A 140 -10.94 -8.38 -23.73
N THR A 141 -12.06 -8.03 -23.10
CA THR A 141 -13.39 -8.44 -23.55
C THR A 141 -13.73 -7.84 -24.92
N TYR A 142 -13.39 -6.56 -25.16
CA TYR A 142 -13.59 -5.90 -26.45
C TYR A 142 -12.75 -6.53 -27.57
N VAL A 143 -11.48 -6.84 -27.30
CA VAL A 143 -10.57 -7.51 -28.24
C VAL A 143 -11.03 -8.94 -28.54
N HIS A 144 -11.44 -9.71 -27.53
CA HIS A 144 -11.93 -11.08 -27.71
C HIS A 144 -13.20 -11.14 -28.58
N ASN A 145 -14.10 -10.14 -28.44
CA ASN A 145 -15.32 -10.07 -29.23
C ASN A 145 -15.07 -9.73 -30.71
N ARG A 146 -14.06 -8.91 -31.05
CA ARG A 146 -13.65 -8.68 -32.45
C ARG A 146 -13.15 -9.96 -33.13
N CYS A 147 -12.45 -10.85 -32.42
CA CYS A 147 -11.98 -12.12 -32.97
C CYS A 147 -13.14 -13.10 -33.27
N ARG A 148 -14.24 -13.06 -32.50
CA ARG A 148 -15.41 -13.93 -32.72
C ARG A 148 -16.32 -13.45 -33.86
N GLN A 149 -16.34 -12.16 -34.18
CA GLN A 149 -17.14 -11.60 -35.29
C GLN A 149 -16.71 -12.11 -36.67
N ARG A 150 -15.50 -12.68 -36.82
CA ARG A 150 -15.01 -13.21 -38.10
C ARG A 150 -15.50 -14.63 -38.43
N ARG A 151 -16.27 -15.27 -37.54
CA ARG A 151 -16.90 -16.58 -37.80
C ARG A 151 -18.40 -16.55 -37.55
N ARG A 152 -19.15 -16.56 -38.66
CA ARG A 152 -20.57 -16.93 -38.87
C ARG A 152 -21.62 -15.81 -38.81
N GLY A 153 -22.27 -15.60 -39.96
CA GLY A 153 -23.49 -14.80 -40.13
C GLY A 153 -24.74 -15.54 -39.67
N LEU A 154 -25.00 -15.52 -38.36
CA LEU A 154 -26.31 -15.84 -37.78
C LEU A 154 -26.61 -14.80 -36.69
N VAL A 155 -27.86 -14.36 -36.67
CA VAL A 155 -28.48 -13.27 -35.86
C VAL A 155 -27.83 -13.09 -34.47
N PRO A 156 -27.34 -11.89 -34.08
CA PRO A 156 -26.67 -11.72 -32.79
C PRO A 156 -27.68 -11.58 -31.65
N ARG A 157 -27.79 -12.62 -30.81
CA ARG A 157 -28.18 -12.44 -29.40
C ARG A 157 -26.94 -11.97 -28.65
N TYR A 158 -26.88 -10.69 -28.29
CA TYR A 158 -25.80 -10.13 -27.49
C TYR A 158 -25.84 -10.69 -26.07
N SER A 159 -24.87 -11.52 -25.70
CA SER A 159 -24.59 -11.90 -24.31
C SER A 159 -23.12 -11.62 -24.05
N CYS A 160 -22.80 -10.36 -23.76
CA CYS A 160 -21.46 -9.95 -23.33
C CYS A 160 -21.32 -10.23 -21.83
N ALA A 161 -20.88 -11.44 -21.47
CA ALA A 161 -20.48 -11.77 -20.11
C ALA A 161 -18.95 -11.88 -20.07
N GLY A 162 -18.29 -10.80 -19.63
CA GLY A 162 -16.88 -10.85 -19.27
C GLY A 162 -16.78 -11.24 -17.80
N SER A 163 -16.13 -12.36 -17.50
CA SER A 163 -15.94 -12.80 -16.12
C SER A 163 -14.95 -11.89 -15.40
N LYS A 164 -15.35 -11.25 -14.30
CA LYS A 164 -14.48 -10.49 -13.40
C LYS A 164 -14.14 -11.36 -12.18
N PRO A 165 -13.01 -12.09 -12.14
CA PRO A 165 -12.65 -12.92 -10.99
C PRO A 165 -12.35 -12.14 -9.71
N CYS A 166 -12.22 -10.81 -9.77
CA CYS A 166 -12.01 -9.95 -8.60
C CYS A 166 -13.30 -9.31 -8.06
N LEU A 167 -14.47 -9.92 -8.29
CA LEU A 167 -15.74 -9.49 -7.68
C LEU A 167 -16.42 -10.68 -7.00
N PRO A 168 -17.13 -10.47 -5.87
CA PRO A 168 -18.01 -11.48 -5.30
C PRO A 168 -19.03 -11.99 -6.30
N ILE A 169 -19.50 -13.23 -6.12
CA ILE A 169 -20.37 -13.91 -7.08
C ILE A 169 -21.70 -13.14 -7.23
N PRO A 170 -22.00 -12.58 -8.42
CA PRO A 170 -23.17 -11.74 -8.66
C PRO A 170 -24.42 -12.58 -8.96
N ARG A 171 -25.57 -11.90 -8.89
CA ARG A 171 -26.89 -12.44 -9.27
C ARG A 171 -26.99 -12.59 -10.79
N ALA A 172 -27.52 -13.71 -11.29
CA ALA A 172 -27.96 -13.81 -12.69
C ALA A 172 -29.18 -12.91 -12.90
N VAL A 173 -29.00 -11.77 -13.55
CA VAL A 173 -30.10 -10.85 -13.91
C VAL A 173 -30.30 -10.92 -15.41
N GLN A 174 -31.47 -11.40 -15.85
CA GLN A 174 -31.91 -11.32 -17.24
C GLN A 174 -32.32 -9.88 -17.56
N GLY A 175 -31.54 -9.22 -18.40
CA GLY A 175 -31.83 -7.90 -18.94
C GLY A 175 -30.60 -7.35 -19.66
N CYS A 176 -30.79 -6.76 -20.85
CA CYS A 176 -29.72 -6.30 -21.72
C CYS A 176 -28.96 -5.09 -21.13
N ARG A 177 -28.11 -5.35 -20.13
CA ARG A 177 -26.96 -4.54 -19.69
C ARG A 177 -25.87 -5.55 -19.33
N THR A 178 -24.63 -5.23 -19.65
CA THR A 178 -23.42 -6.06 -19.50
C THR A 178 -23.52 -7.03 -18.32
N LEU A 179 -23.58 -8.35 -18.61
CA LEU A 179 -23.72 -9.38 -17.59
C LEU A 179 -22.42 -9.45 -16.78
N GLN A 180 -22.48 -9.04 -15.52
CA GLN A 180 -21.39 -9.19 -14.57
C GLN A 180 -21.45 -10.62 -14.04
N THR A 181 -20.41 -11.42 -14.28
CA THR A 181 -20.26 -12.75 -13.70
C THR A 181 -18.94 -12.80 -12.92
N GLY A 182 -19.04 -12.94 -11.61
CA GLY A 182 -17.93 -13.12 -10.69
C GLY A 182 -17.74 -14.62 -10.45
N TRP A 183 -16.53 -15.11 -10.66
CA TRP A 183 -16.14 -16.46 -10.29
C TRP A 183 -15.51 -16.37 -8.90
N GLY A 184 -16.11 -17.02 -7.90
CA GLY A 184 -15.53 -17.21 -6.56
C GLY A 184 -14.37 -18.23 -6.57
N GLY A 185 -13.45 -18.09 -7.52
CA GLY A 185 -12.26 -18.91 -7.61
C GLY A 185 -11.16 -18.33 -6.73
N GLY A 186 -10.82 -19.02 -5.65
CA GLY A 186 -9.78 -18.66 -4.67
C GLY A 186 -8.34 -18.69 -5.20
N THR A 187 -8.09 -18.20 -6.41
CA THR A 187 -6.74 -17.85 -6.83
C THR A 187 -6.49 -16.41 -6.40
N LEU A 188 -5.53 -16.20 -5.51
CA LEU A 188 -4.91 -14.88 -5.34
C LEU A 188 -4.36 -14.51 -6.71
N LEU A 189 -5.16 -13.80 -7.51
CA LEU A 189 -4.78 -13.41 -8.85
C LEU A 189 -3.79 -12.27 -8.71
N TYR A 190 -2.53 -12.62 -8.46
CA TYR A 190 -1.46 -11.95 -9.18
C TYR A 190 -1.82 -12.16 -10.65
N PRO A 191 -2.20 -11.10 -11.41
CA PRO A 191 -2.36 -11.26 -12.83
C PRO A 191 -1.03 -11.81 -13.31
N THR A 192 -1.03 -13.02 -13.88
CA THR A 192 0.18 -13.68 -14.38
C THR A 192 0.83 -12.92 -15.54
N GLY A 193 0.26 -11.77 -15.94
CA GLY A 193 0.85 -10.75 -16.81
C GLY A 193 1.17 -9.39 -16.14
N ALA A 194 0.91 -9.21 -14.84
CA ALA A 194 1.27 -8.00 -14.08
C ALA A 194 2.68 -8.06 -13.47
N ARG A 195 3.45 -9.11 -13.76
CA ARG A 195 4.90 -9.17 -13.45
C ARG A 195 5.71 -8.04 -14.12
N GLY A 196 5.11 -7.32 -15.08
CA GLY A 196 5.65 -6.10 -15.70
C GLY A 196 4.87 -4.81 -15.39
N MET A 197 3.87 -4.84 -14.51
CA MET A 197 3.06 -3.66 -14.14
C MET A 197 3.38 -3.11 -12.74
N TRP A 198 4.04 -3.90 -11.90
CA TRP A 198 4.77 -3.37 -10.75
C TRP A 198 6.09 -2.81 -11.29
N PRO A 199 6.56 -1.63 -10.85
CA PRO A 199 7.94 -1.24 -11.12
C PRO A 199 8.81 -2.43 -10.73
N GLN A 200 9.59 -2.97 -11.66
CA GLN A 200 10.62 -3.99 -11.39
C GLN A 200 11.81 -3.36 -10.65
N VAL A 201 11.51 -2.43 -9.75
CA VAL A 201 12.45 -1.94 -8.77
C VAL A 201 12.08 -2.69 -7.51
N SER A 202 12.59 -3.92 -7.41
CA SER A 202 12.58 -4.63 -6.15
C SER A 202 13.29 -3.75 -5.12
N MET A 203 12.88 -3.77 -3.86
CA MET A 203 13.64 -3.07 -2.80
C MET A 203 15.11 -3.53 -2.73
N THR A 204 15.40 -4.72 -3.27
CA THR A 204 16.76 -5.23 -3.47
C THR A 204 17.53 -4.54 -4.59
N ASP A 205 16.87 -3.99 -5.62
CA ASP A 205 17.53 -3.36 -6.77
C ASP A 205 18.10 -1.96 -6.41
N LEU A 206 17.57 -1.34 -5.36
CA LEU A 206 18.04 -0.06 -4.82
C LEU A 206 19.13 -0.20 -3.76
N GLY A 207 19.54 -1.43 -3.41
CA GLY A 207 20.64 -1.64 -2.47
C GLY A 207 20.36 -1.13 -1.05
N THR A 208 19.09 -0.99 -0.65
CA THR A 208 18.73 -0.63 0.73
C THR A 208 18.50 -1.92 1.53
N PRO A 209 19.49 -2.44 2.28
CA PRO A 209 19.29 -3.60 3.12
C PRO A 209 18.25 -3.27 4.18
N SER A 210 17.05 -3.83 4.04
CA SER A 210 16.13 -3.94 5.17
C SER A 210 16.41 -5.30 5.78
N ASP A 211 16.95 -5.33 7.00
CA ASP A 211 16.96 -6.56 7.78
C ASP A 211 15.50 -6.86 8.19
N PHE A 212 14.79 -7.61 7.34
CA PHE A 212 13.41 -7.96 7.60
C PHE A 212 13.24 -8.77 8.90
N GLY A 213 14.28 -9.48 9.35
CA GLY A 213 14.26 -10.28 10.57
C GLY A 213 14.23 -9.44 11.83
N ASN A 214 14.78 -8.23 11.78
CA ASN A 214 14.80 -7.27 12.88
C ASN A 214 14.04 -5.98 12.51
N SER A 215 12.90 -6.10 11.83
CA SER A 215 12.09 -4.95 11.41
C SER A 215 10.64 -5.09 11.87
N GLU A 216 9.98 -3.95 12.04
CA GLU A 216 8.57 -3.86 12.40
C GLU A 216 7.90 -2.81 11.50
N PHE A 217 6.70 -3.11 11.00
CA PHE A 217 5.96 -2.24 10.09
C PHE A 217 4.50 -2.09 10.50
N TYR A 218 3.96 -0.88 10.35
CA TYR A 218 2.55 -0.59 10.53
C TYR A 218 1.88 -0.33 9.17
N GLY A 219 0.79 -1.07 8.93
CA GLY A 219 -0.04 -0.92 7.73
C GLY A 219 -1.24 -0.02 8.00
N PHE A 220 -1.33 1.10 7.28
CA PHE A 220 -2.42 2.06 7.37
C PHE A 220 -3.39 1.97 6.20
N SER A 221 -4.52 2.66 6.33
CA SER A 221 -5.52 2.82 5.28
C SER A 221 -6.00 1.46 4.76
N GLU A 222 -5.86 1.15 3.46
CA GLU A 222 -6.36 -0.10 2.90
C GLU A 222 -5.72 -1.35 3.50
N PHE A 223 -4.50 -1.29 4.07
CA PHE A 223 -3.95 -2.42 4.83
C PHE A 223 -4.80 -2.75 6.07
N PHE A 224 -5.33 -1.73 6.75
CA PHE A 224 -6.25 -1.90 7.87
C PHE A 224 -7.67 -2.20 7.39
N TYR A 225 -8.22 -1.44 6.44
CA TYR A 225 -9.59 -1.64 5.98
C TYR A 225 -9.81 -3.02 5.35
N CYS A 226 -8.85 -3.53 4.58
CA CYS A 226 -8.96 -4.85 3.95
C CYS A 226 -8.85 -6.01 4.95
N THR A 227 -8.23 -5.80 6.11
CA THR A 227 -8.11 -6.81 7.17
C THR A 227 -9.25 -6.70 8.18
N GLU A 228 -9.74 -5.50 8.49
CA GLU A 228 -10.68 -5.27 9.58
C GLU A 228 -12.13 -5.11 9.13
N ASP A 229 -12.42 -4.34 8.07
CA ASP A 229 -13.80 -3.88 7.83
C ASP A 229 -14.77 -5.04 7.58
N VAL A 230 -14.36 -6.00 6.74
CA VAL A 230 -15.18 -7.17 6.37
C VAL A 230 -14.65 -8.50 6.89
N LEU A 231 -13.33 -8.62 7.11
CA LEU A 231 -12.71 -9.86 7.58
C LEU A 231 -12.57 -9.92 9.11
N ARG A 232 -12.61 -8.77 9.82
CA ARG A 232 -12.46 -8.67 11.28
C ARG A 232 -11.15 -9.30 11.80
N LEU A 233 -10.07 -9.11 11.06
CA LEU A 233 -8.72 -9.62 11.32
C LEU A 233 -7.70 -8.50 11.62
N GLY A 234 -8.14 -7.33 12.08
CA GLY A 234 -7.24 -6.23 12.40
C GLY A 234 -6.16 -6.59 13.44
N GLY A 235 -5.06 -5.85 13.42
CA GLY A 235 -3.92 -6.07 14.31
C GLY A 235 -2.76 -6.80 13.62
N HIS A 236 -2.20 -7.82 14.29
CA HIS A 236 -1.04 -8.55 13.77
C HIS A 236 -1.38 -9.31 12.49
N TYR A 237 -0.68 -8.97 11.41
CA TYR A 237 -0.87 -9.59 10.11
C TYR A 237 -0.33 -11.03 10.08
N SER A 238 -1.16 -11.95 9.55
CA SER A 238 -0.78 -13.32 9.23
C SER A 238 -1.19 -13.64 7.79
N ALA A 239 -0.22 -13.93 6.94
CA ALA A 239 -0.47 -14.18 5.51
C ALA A 239 -1.40 -15.37 5.27
N SER A 240 -1.25 -16.45 6.03
CA SER A 240 -2.10 -17.64 5.91
C SER A 240 -3.53 -17.35 6.33
N THR A 241 -3.71 -16.74 7.51
CA THR A 241 -5.03 -16.38 8.05
C THR A 241 -5.77 -15.41 7.14
N PHE A 242 -5.09 -14.35 6.70
CA PHE A 242 -5.65 -13.37 5.77
C PHE A 242 -6.06 -14.03 4.45
N THR A 243 -5.18 -14.84 3.85
CA THR A 243 -5.46 -15.49 2.57
C THR A 243 -6.67 -16.41 2.66
N SER A 244 -6.77 -17.23 3.71
CA SER A 244 -7.91 -18.13 3.91
C SER A 244 -9.22 -17.36 4.10
N ALA A 245 -9.24 -16.33 4.96
CA ALA A 245 -10.43 -15.52 5.19
C ALA A 245 -10.86 -14.74 3.95
N ALA A 246 -9.92 -14.18 3.20
CA ALA A 246 -10.19 -13.47 1.95
C ALA A 246 -10.78 -14.42 0.90
N GLN A 247 -10.24 -15.64 0.75
CA GLN A 247 -10.78 -16.65 -0.15
C GLN A 247 -12.21 -17.06 0.25
N GLU A 248 -12.45 -17.29 1.53
CA GLU A 248 -13.79 -17.62 2.03
C GLU A 248 -14.77 -16.49 1.74
N TYR A 249 -14.41 -15.24 2.05
CA TYR A 249 -15.22 -14.05 1.80
C TYR A 249 -15.57 -13.91 0.31
N CYS A 250 -14.56 -13.98 -0.57
CA CYS A 250 -14.73 -13.85 -2.02
C CYS A 250 -15.54 -15.00 -2.65
N SER A 251 -15.58 -16.17 -2.01
CA SER A 251 -16.39 -17.30 -2.46
C SER A 251 -17.88 -17.15 -2.13
N GLN A 252 -18.25 -16.22 -1.25
CA GLN A 252 -19.64 -15.99 -0.89
C GLN A 252 -20.44 -15.37 -2.03
N ARG A 253 -21.73 -15.71 -2.07
CA ARG A 253 -22.68 -15.04 -2.97
C ARG A 253 -22.93 -13.61 -2.51
N TRP A 254 -23.07 -12.69 -3.47
CA TRP A 254 -23.35 -11.28 -3.19
C TRP A 254 -24.60 -11.08 -2.31
N GLU A 255 -25.62 -11.93 -2.47
CA GLU A 255 -26.83 -11.87 -1.63
C GLU A 255 -26.52 -12.14 -0.14
N VAL A 256 -25.64 -13.11 0.13
CA VAL A 256 -25.22 -13.46 1.48
C VAL A 256 -24.41 -12.33 2.09
N LEU A 257 -23.46 -11.76 1.35
CA LEU A 257 -22.66 -10.63 1.80
C LEU A 257 -23.53 -9.40 2.12
N THR A 258 -24.51 -9.11 1.26
CA THR A 258 -25.45 -8.00 1.47
C THR A 258 -26.36 -8.24 2.69
N GLN A 259 -26.81 -9.47 2.90
CA GLN A 259 -27.61 -9.83 4.08
C GLN A 259 -26.79 -9.68 5.37
N ARG A 260 -25.54 -10.15 5.38
CA ARG A 260 -24.61 -10.00 6.51
C ARG A 260 -24.36 -8.53 6.84
N PHE A 261 -24.15 -7.69 5.82
CA PHE A 261 -23.98 -6.24 5.98
C PHE A 261 -25.22 -5.58 6.60
N ARG A 262 -26.42 -5.85 6.07
CA ARG A 262 -27.68 -5.32 6.64
C ARG A 262 -27.94 -5.83 8.06
N GLY A 263 -27.44 -7.02 8.38
CA GLY A 263 -27.49 -7.60 9.72
C GLY A 263 -26.46 -7.05 10.68
N GLY A 264 -25.60 -6.10 10.27
CA GLY A 264 -24.60 -5.48 11.13
C GLY A 264 -23.41 -6.39 11.48
N LEU A 265 -23.11 -7.39 10.64
CA LEU A 265 -22.00 -8.33 10.91
C LEU A 265 -20.60 -7.69 10.72
N TYR A 266 -20.50 -6.69 9.85
CA TYR A 266 -19.24 -6.04 9.51
C TYR A 266 -18.97 -4.81 10.41
N SER A 267 -17.76 -4.26 10.31
CA SER A 267 -17.39 -3.02 11.00
C SER A 267 -18.40 -1.91 10.72
N ALA A 268 -18.67 -1.05 11.71
CA ALA A 268 -19.53 0.12 11.53
C ALA A 268 -18.97 1.12 10.49
N HIS A 269 -17.66 1.06 10.22
CA HIS A 269 -17.00 1.85 9.18
C HIS A 269 -17.23 1.29 7.77
N ALA A 270 -17.52 -0.01 7.64
CA ALA A 270 -17.71 -0.64 6.35
C ALA A 270 -18.96 -0.06 5.67
N ASP A 271 -18.83 0.31 4.39
CA ASP A 271 -19.95 0.75 3.56
C ASP A 271 -20.22 -0.28 2.44
N GLN A 272 -21.20 0.01 1.59
CA GLN A 272 -21.53 -0.88 0.46
C GLN A 272 -20.41 -0.95 -0.60
N HIS A 273 -19.51 0.04 -0.65
CA HIS A 273 -18.34 0.00 -1.53
C HIS A 273 -17.32 -1.03 -1.02
N ARG A 274 -17.11 -1.10 0.31
CA ARG A 274 -16.22 -2.07 0.97
C ARG A 274 -16.61 -3.53 0.83
N LEU A 275 -17.86 -3.82 0.44
CA LEU A 275 -18.30 -5.20 0.21
C LEU A 275 -17.73 -5.83 -1.06
N LYS A 276 -17.22 -5.02 -2.00
CA LYS A 276 -16.90 -5.42 -3.37
C LYS A 276 -15.44 -5.81 -3.59
#